data_AF-A0A482WLC1-F1
#
_entry.id   AF-A0A482WLC1-F1
#
_cell.length_a   1.000
_cell.length_b   1.000
_cell.length_c   1.000
_cell.angle_alpha   90.00
_cell.angle_beta   90.00
_cell.angle_gamma   90.00
#
_symmetry.space_group_name_H-M   'P 1'
#
loop_
_entity.id
_entity.type
_entity.pdbx_description
1 polymer ?
#
loop_
_entity_poly.entity_id
_entity_poly.type
_entity_poly.pdbx_seq_one_letter_code
_entity_poly.pdbx_strand_id
1 'polypeptide(L)'
;MTGMILHSDSDLNLEKAVRCIITKINYLESSHRTEIHLKELKSSSETTCTLEGSWSGLVLREKDTISIEAKRDSQCGWLVNDLYGFVVLEPDTLISSTALVGSLFCMRRAILASMFRGLDPQSEIMVIGSLVHEILQEVLDRKVRSEDEITKIANDIISTKNFIFSMYSSKITMEHVKKQLDLFVPRIKKFISTYIPPIG
;
A
#
# COMPACT_ATOMS: atom_id res chain seq x y z
N MET A 1 46.87 17.91 7.45
CA MET A 1 46.48 18.12 8.86
C MET A 1 45.12 17.45 9.00
N THR A 2 45.17 16.17 9.36
CA THR A 2 44.06 15.23 9.25
C THR A 2 43.21 15.35 10.51
N GLY A 3 42.07 16.02 10.42
CA GLY A 3 41.12 16.10 11.51
C GLY A 3 40.37 14.78 11.64
N MET A 4 40.77 13.95 12.60
CA MET A 4 39.93 12.85 13.10
C MET A 4 38.68 13.48 13.72
N ILE A 5 37.52 13.22 13.12
CA ILE A 5 36.23 13.54 13.71
C ILE A 5 36.05 12.62 14.91
N LEU A 6 36.04 13.22 16.10
CA LEU A 6 35.75 12.55 17.36
C LEU A 6 34.34 11.93 17.26
N HIS A 7 34.29 10.59 17.31
CA HIS A 7 33.04 9.84 17.41
C HIS A 7 32.45 10.02 18.81
N SER A 8 31.23 10.55 18.88
CA SER A 8 30.36 10.38 20.05
C SER A 8 29.58 9.07 19.92
N ASP A 9 29.68 8.21 20.93
CA ASP A 9 28.96 6.93 21.09
C ASP A 9 27.42 7.05 21.22
N SER A 10 26.84 8.17 20.77
CA SER A 10 25.42 8.51 20.84
C SER A 10 24.80 8.83 19.48
N ASP A 11 25.52 8.57 18.38
CA ASP A 11 25.03 8.86 17.03
C ASP A 11 23.93 7.87 16.63
N LEU A 12 22.79 8.42 16.20
CA LEU A 12 21.67 7.64 15.72
C LEU A 12 22.05 6.86 14.44
N ASN A 13 21.84 5.54 14.45
CA ASN A 13 22.08 4.68 13.29
C ASN A 13 20.81 4.55 12.43
N LEU A 14 20.91 4.90 11.13
CA LEU A 14 19.81 4.87 10.17
C LEU A 14 19.85 3.68 9.20
N GLU A 15 20.75 2.70 9.36
CA GLU A 15 20.84 1.52 8.48
C GLU A 15 19.59 0.64 8.46
N LYS A 16 18.76 0.76 9.51
CA LYS A 16 17.42 0.16 9.58
C LYS A 16 16.42 1.27 9.78
N ALA A 17 15.19 1.07 9.32
CA ALA A 17 14.11 2.01 9.57
C ALA A 17 13.96 2.38 11.06
N VAL A 18 14.16 3.66 11.39
CA VAL A 18 13.97 4.22 12.74
C VAL A 18 12.97 5.38 12.70
N ARG A 19 12.17 5.50 13.77
CA ARG A 19 11.22 6.61 13.96
C ARG A 19 11.95 7.84 14.50
N CYS A 20 11.83 8.94 13.79
CA CYS A 20 12.48 10.22 14.09
C CYS A 20 11.49 11.38 14.02
N ILE A 21 11.79 12.46 14.74
CA ILE A 21 11.16 13.78 14.57
C ILE A 21 12.16 14.68 13.87
N ILE A 22 11.68 15.44 12.88
CA ILE A 22 12.50 16.44 12.20
C ILE A 22 12.66 17.65 13.12
N THR A 23 13.89 17.98 13.50
CA THR A 23 14.17 19.14 14.36
C THR A 23 14.50 20.40 13.56
N LYS A 24 15.12 20.24 12.39
CA LYS A 24 15.51 21.35 11.51
C LYS A 24 15.66 20.87 10.07
N ILE A 25 15.39 21.74 9.10
CA ILE A 25 15.55 21.46 7.67
C ILE A 25 16.43 22.54 7.03
N ASN A 26 17.48 22.14 6.31
CA ASN A 26 18.34 23.03 5.53
C ASN A 26 18.22 22.66 4.04
N TYR A 27 17.68 23.57 3.23
CA TYR A 27 17.60 23.40 1.78
C TYR A 27 18.88 23.90 1.11
N LEU A 28 19.61 23.00 0.44
CA LEU A 28 20.86 23.30 -0.25
C LEU A 28 20.57 23.54 -1.74
N GLU A 29 20.02 24.72 -2.05
CA GLU A 29 19.51 25.09 -3.39
C GLU A 29 20.54 24.89 -4.51
N SER A 30 21.83 25.14 -4.25
CA SER A 30 22.91 24.99 -5.24
C SER A 30 23.18 23.54 -5.66
N SER A 31 22.72 22.56 -4.89
CA SER A 31 23.01 21.14 -5.09
C SER A 31 21.77 20.26 -5.24
N HIS A 32 20.57 20.84 -5.17
CA HIS A 32 19.29 20.11 -5.12
C HIS A 32 19.26 19.04 -4.02
N ARG A 33 19.86 19.35 -2.86
CA ARG A 33 19.89 18.47 -1.69
C ARG A 33 19.10 19.09 -0.55
N THR A 34 18.48 18.25 0.26
CA THR A 34 17.80 18.67 1.48
C THR A 34 18.47 17.96 2.65
N GLU A 35 19.08 18.72 3.55
CA GLU A 35 19.64 18.18 4.79
C GLU A 35 18.58 18.30 5.90
N ILE A 36 18.30 17.18 6.57
CA ILE A 36 17.35 17.11 7.67
C ILE A 36 18.07 16.71 8.95
N HIS A 37 17.79 17.45 10.03
CA HIS A 37 18.21 17.10 11.37
C HIS A 37 17.12 16.27 12.04
N LEU A 38 17.54 15.15 12.60
CA LEU A 38 16.66 14.10 13.09
C LEU A 38 16.95 13.83 14.55
N LYS A 39 15.88 13.60 15.31
CA LYS A 39 15.94 13.12 16.69
C LYS A 39 15.14 11.85 16.83
N GLU A 40 15.76 10.78 17.31
CA GLU A 40 15.07 9.50 17.54
C GLU A 40 14.04 9.65 18.67
N LEU A 41 12.83 9.13 18.47
CA LEU A 41 11.77 9.20 19.50
C LEU A 41 12.10 8.41 20.77
N LYS A 42 12.86 7.31 20.67
CA LYS A 42 13.14 6.39 21.79
C LYS A 42 14.31 6.83 22.66
N SER A 43 15.44 7.12 22.04
CA SER A 43 16.70 7.40 22.73
C SER A 43 17.01 8.89 22.84
N SER A 44 16.27 9.76 22.14
CA SER A 44 16.60 11.17 21.95
C SER A 44 17.97 11.43 21.30
N SER A 45 18.63 10.41 20.74
CA SER A 45 19.82 10.57 19.92
C SER A 45 19.52 11.38 18.66
N GLU A 46 20.49 12.19 18.25
CA GLU A 46 20.34 13.10 17.12
C GLU A 46 21.33 12.74 16.01
N THR A 47 20.96 13.01 14.76
CA THR A 47 21.83 12.87 13.59
C THR A 47 21.34 13.79 12.47
N THR A 48 22.16 13.99 11.44
CA THR A 48 21.73 14.59 10.17
C THR A 48 21.61 13.52 9.09
N CYS A 49 20.75 13.76 8.12
CA CYS A 49 20.63 12.95 6.91
C CYS A 49 20.45 13.85 5.69
N THR A 50 21.08 13.50 4.58
CA THR A 50 20.96 14.19 3.30
C THR A 50 19.96 13.46 2.42
N LEU A 51 19.02 14.19 1.83
CA LEU A 51 18.06 13.71 0.83
C LEU A 51 18.45 14.22 -0.55
N GLU A 52 18.53 13.30 -1.53
CA GLU A 52 18.89 13.59 -2.91
C GLU A 52 17.90 12.99 -3.91
N GLY A 53 18.00 13.44 -5.17
CA GLY A 53 17.15 12.94 -6.26
C GLY A 53 15.68 13.25 -6.00
N SER A 54 14.82 12.26 -6.19
CA SER A 54 13.37 12.40 -6.02
C SER A 54 12.98 12.77 -4.58
N TRP A 55 13.82 12.45 -3.59
CA TRP A 55 13.57 12.73 -2.18
C TRP A 55 13.78 14.18 -1.79
N SER A 56 14.56 14.95 -2.57
CA SER A 56 14.82 16.38 -2.31
C SER A 56 13.55 17.24 -2.40
N GLY A 57 12.58 16.82 -3.24
CA GLY A 57 11.30 17.50 -3.44
C GLY A 57 10.21 17.15 -2.41
N LEU A 58 10.54 16.33 -1.40
CA LEU A 58 9.58 15.94 -0.37
C LEU A 58 9.19 17.18 0.48
N VAL A 59 7.88 17.41 0.63
CA VAL A 59 7.37 18.50 1.47
C VAL A 59 7.43 18.06 2.93
N LEU A 60 8.52 18.44 3.60
CA LEU A 60 8.78 18.18 5.01
C LEU A 60 8.62 19.45 5.83
N ARG A 61 8.25 19.30 7.11
CA ARG A 61 8.17 20.40 8.08
C ARG A 61 8.90 20.00 9.36
N GLU A 62 9.41 21.01 10.05
CA GLU A 62 9.90 20.81 11.41
C GLU A 62 8.77 20.27 12.29
N LYS A 63 9.13 19.34 13.18
CA LYS A 63 8.23 18.56 14.06
C LYS A 63 7.43 17.45 13.37
N ASP A 64 7.57 17.25 12.06
CA ASP A 64 6.97 16.07 11.41
C ASP A 64 7.58 14.79 11.97
N THR A 65 6.74 13.77 12.13
CA THR A 65 7.19 12.43 12.53
C THR A 65 7.42 11.60 11.27
N ILE A 66 8.61 11.03 11.16
CA ILE A 66 9.01 10.20 10.01
C ILE A 66 9.54 8.85 10.45
N SER A 67 9.47 7.88 9.55
CA SER A 67 10.30 6.67 9.61
C SER A 67 11.32 6.74 8.48
N ILE A 68 12.60 6.63 8.82
CA ILE A 68 13.68 6.78 7.85
C ILE A 68 14.66 5.62 7.93
N GLU A 69 15.06 5.14 6.76
CA GLU A 69 16.18 4.23 6.55
C GLU A 69 17.13 4.88 5.56
N ALA A 70 18.42 4.91 5.87
CA ALA A 70 19.44 5.59 5.08
C ALA A 70 20.72 4.77 5.02
N LYS A 71 21.51 5.02 3.98
CA LYS A 71 22.83 4.39 3.82
C LYS A 71 23.91 5.37 4.25
N ARG A 72 24.97 4.85 4.88
CA ARG A 72 26.15 5.67 5.19
C ARG A 72 26.97 5.91 3.93
N ASP A 73 27.12 7.18 3.59
CA ASP A 73 27.95 7.71 2.52
C ASP A 73 29.25 8.33 3.11
N SER A 74 30.34 8.22 2.35
CA SER A 74 31.66 8.67 2.81
C SER A 74 31.83 10.19 2.80
N GLN A 75 31.01 10.93 2.06
CA GLN A 75 31.12 12.38 1.93
C GLN A 75 30.12 13.13 2.80
N CYS A 76 28.87 12.65 2.88
CA CYS A 76 27.76 13.38 3.51
C CYS A 76 27.14 12.70 4.75
N GLY A 77 27.73 11.60 5.22
CA GLY A 77 27.20 10.90 6.41
C GLY A 77 26.02 10.01 6.04
N TRP A 78 24.81 10.31 6.49
CA TRP A 78 23.63 9.54 6.11
C TRP A 78 23.00 10.08 4.83
N LEU A 79 22.67 9.19 3.90
CA LEU A 79 22.14 9.52 2.59
C LEU A 79 20.91 8.68 2.25
N VAL A 80 19.87 9.36 1.77
CA VAL A 80 18.72 8.78 1.06
C VAL A 80 18.68 9.34 -0.35
N ASN A 81 18.63 8.46 -1.35
CA ASN A 81 18.55 8.83 -2.76
C ASN A 81 17.69 7.84 -3.55
N ASP A 82 17.65 7.96 -4.87
CA ASP A 82 16.83 7.10 -5.74
C ASP A 82 17.28 5.62 -5.75
N LEU A 83 18.43 5.29 -5.15
CA LEU A 83 18.99 3.93 -5.11
C LEU A 83 18.98 3.31 -3.71
N TYR A 84 19.05 4.12 -2.65
CA TYR A 84 19.24 3.66 -1.28
C TYR A 84 18.36 4.40 -0.28
N GLY A 85 17.80 3.65 0.65
CA GLY A 85 17.01 4.18 1.75
C GLY A 85 15.63 4.66 1.33
N PHE A 86 14.88 5.18 2.30
CA PHE A 86 13.57 5.78 2.09
C PHE A 86 13.17 6.66 3.28
N VAL A 87 12.24 7.58 3.03
CA VAL A 87 11.57 8.38 4.06
C VAL A 87 10.06 8.13 4.00
N VAL A 88 9.47 7.70 5.11
CA VAL A 88 8.01 7.60 5.27
C VAL A 88 7.55 8.74 6.17
N LEU A 89 6.78 9.66 5.60
CA LEU A 89 6.11 10.74 6.32
C LEU A 89 4.86 10.19 7.04
N GLU A 90 4.64 10.60 8.29
CA GLU A 90 3.50 10.17 9.10
C GLU A 90 3.34 8.63 9.14
N PRO A 91 4.36 7.88 9.65
CA PRO A 91 4.42 6.42 9.55
C PRO A 91 3.28 5.69 10.28
N ASP A 92 2.53 6.38 11.13
CA ASP A 92 1.34 5.84 11.82
C ASP A 92 0.05 5.98 10.98
N THR A 93 0.08 6.74 9.88
CA THR A 93 -1.04 6.88 8.94
C THR A 93 -0.95 5.83 7.85
N LEU A 94 -1.80 4.80 7.95
CA LEU A 94 -1.88 3.75 6.94
C LEU A 94 -2.79 4.14 5.78
N ILE A 95 -2.25 4.11 4.57
CA ILE A 95 -2.98 4.36 3.32
C ILE A 95 -3.09 3.04 2.56
N SER A 96 -4.28 2.71 2.06
CA SER A 96 -4.46 1.50 1.26
C SER A 96 -3.77 1.63 -0.09
N SER A 97 -3.19 0.54 -0.60
CA SER A 97 -2.55 0.53 -1.92
C SER A 97 -3.50 0.96 -3.03
N THR A 98 -4.79 0.62 -2.93
CA THR A 98 -5.82 1.07 -3.89
C THR A 98 -5.99 2.59 -3.89
N ALA A 99 -5.95 3.24 -2.73
CA ALA A 99 -6.00 4.71 -2.64
C ALA A 99 -4.74 5.35 -3.22
N LEU A 100 -3.56 4.76 -2.95
CA LEU A 100 -2.28 5.21 -3.50
C LEU A 100 -2.24 5.10 -5.03
N VAL A 101 -2.63 3.95 -5.59
CA VAL A 101 -2.70 3.79 -7.06
C VAL A 101 -3.73 4.76 -7.65
N GLY A 102 -4.85 4.98 -6.96
CA GLY A 102 -5.87 5.95 -7.35
C GLY A 102 -5.38 7.40 -7.40
N SER A 103 -4.32 7.75 -6.65
CA SER A 103 -3.76 9.10 -6.59
C SER A 103 -2.78 9.43 -7.71
N LEU A 104 -2.24 8.42 -8.41
CA LEU A 104 -1.25 8.61 -9.48
C LEU A 104 -1.71 9.59 -10.58
N PHE A 105 -3.01 9.57 -10.91
CA PHE A 105 -3.59 10.47 -11.91
C PHE A 105 -4.13 11.77 -11.31
N CYS A 106 -4.63 11.72 -10.07
CA CYS A 106 -5.19 12.88 -9.38
C CYS A 106 -5.19 12.67 -7.87
N MET A 107 -4.26 13.33 -7.17
CA MET A 107 -4.18 13.29 -5.70
C MET A 107 -5.47 13.79 -5.04
N ARG A 108 -6.04 14.90 -5.54
CA ARG A 108 -7.29 15.46 -4.99
C ARG A 108 -8.44 14.47 -5.05
N ARG A 109 -8.57 13.71 -6.15
CA ARG A 109 -9.61 12.68 -6.30
C ARG A 109 -9.45 11.57 -5.27
N ALA A 110 -8.22 11.09 -5.04
CA ALA A 110 -7.96 10.03 -4.07
C ALA A 110 -8.28 10.45 -2.63
N ILE A 111 -7.94 11.70 -2.26
CA ILE A 111 -8.30 12.26 -0.95
C ILE A 111 -9.82 12.32 -0.81
N LEU A 112 -10.54 12.89 -1.79
CA LEU A 112 -12.00 12.99 -1.76
C LEU A 112 -12.67 11.61 -1.69
N ALA A 113 -12.21 10.63 -2.48
CA ALA A 113 -12.73 9.27 -2.41
C ALA A 113 -12.51 8.62 -1.04
N SER A 114 -11.36 8.90 -0.39
CA SER A 114 -11.11 8.40 0.97
C SER A 114 -11.94 9.12 2.04
N MET A 115 -12.25 10.41 1.87
CA MET A 115 -13.08 11.17 2.81
C MET A 115 -14.57 10.81 2.69
N PHE A 116 -15.04 10.58 1.47
CA PHE A 116 -16.45 10.34 1.15
C PHE A 116 -16.71 8.87 0.77
N ARG A 117 -16.08 7.94 1.49
CA ARG A 117 -16.25 6.49 1.25
C ARG A 117 -17.72 6.10 1.32
N GLY A 118 -18.14 5.27 0.36
CA GLY A 118 -19.51 4.78 0.27
C GLY A 118 -20.47 5.68 -0.51
N LEU A 119 -20.02 6.86 -0.99
CA LEU A 119 -20.77 7.64 -1.97
C LEU A 119 -20.56 7.17 -3.41
N ASP A 120 -19.57 6.30 -3.64
CA ASP A 120 -19.33 5.73 -4.96
C ASP A 120 -20.52 4.86 -5.39
N PRO A 121 -21.10 5.09 -6.58
CA PRO A 121 -22.21 4.30 -7.05
C PRO A 121 -21.76 2.84 -7.23
N GLN A 122 -22.47 1.92 -6.60
CA GLN A 122 -22.23 0.49 -6.75
C GLN A 122 -22.51 0.08 -8.20
N SER A 123 -21.45 -0.10 -8.99
CA SER A 123 -21.56 -0.51 -10.39
C SER A 123 -21.78 -2.02 -10.52
N GLU A 124 -22.43 -2.44 -11.62
CA GLU A 124 -22.59 -3.86 -11.97
C GLU A 124 -21.26 -4.60 -12.00
N ILE A 125 -20.24 -3.98 -12.61
CA ILE A 125 -18.89 -4.54 -12.72
C ILE A 125 -18.30 -4.81 -11.33
N MET A 126 -18.49 -3.90 -10.37
CA MET A 126 -18.00 -4.10 -9.00
C MET A 126 -18.73 -5.23 -8.28
N VAL A 127 -20.05 -5.36 -8.45
CA VAL A 127 -20.83 -6.44 -7.82
C VAL A 127 -20.41 -7.80 -8.37
N ILE A 128 -20.34 -7.93 -9.69
CA ILE A 128 -19.90 -9.18 -10.34
C ILE A 128 -18.44 -9.49 -10.00
N GLY A 129 -17.56 -8.48 -10.01
CA GLY A 129 -16.16 -8.66 -9.61
C GLY A 129 -16.04 -9.16 -8.17
N SER A 130 -16.77 -8.56 -7.23
CA SER A 130 -16.78 -8.99 -5.82
C SER A 130 -17.30 -10.41 -5.66
N LEU A 131 -18.36 -10.78 -6.37
CA LEU A 131 -18.90 -12.13 -6.40
C LEU A 131 -17.87 -13.16 -6.89
N VAL A 132 -17.19 -12.87 -8.00
CA VAL A 132 -16.17 -13.76 -8.55
C VAL A 132 -14.99 -13.92 -7.58
N HIS A 133 -14.59 -12.84 -6.91
CA HIS A 133 -13.56 -12.90 -5.86
C HIS A 133 -13.98 -13.78 -4.69
N GLU A 134 -15.21 -13.63 -4.20
CA GLU A 134 -15.76 -14.41 -3.07
C GLU A 134 -15.85 -15.91 -3.43
N ILE A 135 -16.34 -16.25 -4.63
CA ILE A 135 -16.38 -17.63 -5.11
C ILE A 135 -14.97 -18.22 -5.17
N LEU A 136 -14.01 -17.50 -5.76
CA LEU A 136 -12.64 -17.99 -5.88
C LEU A 136 -12.00 -18.22 -4.50
N GLN A 137 -12.22 -17.30 -3.55
CA GLN A 137 -11.74 -17.44 -2.18
C GLN A 137 -12.29 -18.71 -1.52
N GLU A 138 -13.60 -18.93 -1.58
CA GLU A 138 -14.25 -20.09 -0.96
C GLU A 138 -13.82 -21.41 -1.61
N VAL A 139 -13.67 -21.40 -2.94
CA VAL A 139 -13.20 -22.58 -3.69
C VAL A 139 -11.76 -22.94 -3.32
N LEU A 140 -10.88 -21.93 -3.18
CA LEU A 140 -9.50 -22.13 -2.75
C LEU A 140 -9.41 -22.63 -1.31
N ASP A 141 -10.19 -22.05 -0.39
CA ASP A 141 -10.21 -22.45 1.03
C ASP A 141 -10.70 -23.89 1.21
N ARG A 142 -11.82 -24.24 0.54
CA ARG A 142 -12.37 -25.60 0.55
C ARG A 142 -11.62 -26.59 -0.36
N LYS A 143 -10.60 -26.14 -1.10
CA LYS A 143 -9.80 -26.95 -2.05
C LYS A 143 -10.64 -27.64 -3.12
N VAL A 144 -11.75 -27.02 -3.49
CA VAL A 144 -12.72 -27.54 -4.47
C VAL A 144 -12.11 -27.49 -5.88
N ARG A 145 -12.34 -28.55 -6.67
CA ARG A 145 -11.90 -28.64 -8.07
C ARG A 145 -13.00 -29.03 -9.05
N SER A 146 -14.10 -29.61 -8.55
CA SER A 146 -15.24 -29.97 -9.38
C SER A 146 -16.02 -28.74 -9.79
N GLU A 147 -16.45 -28.69 -11.05
CA GLU A 147 -17.28 -27.60 -11.57
C GLU A 147 -18.64 -27.53 -10.88
N ASP A 148 -19.22 -28.69 -10.55
CA ASP A 148 -20.51 -28.79 -9.87
C ASP A 148 -20.44 -28.20 -8.46
N GLU A 149 -19.32 -28.45 -7.75
CA GLU A 149 -19.08 -27.90 -6.42
C GLU A 149 -18.82 -26.39 -6.46
N ILE A 150 -18.08 -25.90 -7.47
CA ILE A 150 -17.90 -24.45 -7.69
C ILE A 150 -19.25 -23.79 -7.97
N THR A 151 -20.09 -24.43 -8.81
CA THR A 151 -21.44 -23.95 -9.12
C THR A 151 -22.32 -23.92 -7.88
N LYS A 152 -22.20 -24.93 -7.00
CA LYS A 152 -22.90 -24.97 -5.72
C LYS A 152 -22.48 -23.80 -4.81
N ILE A 153 -21.17 -23.57 -4.65
CA ILE A 153 -20.64 -22.43 -3.90
C ILE A 153 -21.16 -21.10 -4.45
N ALA A 154 -21.16 -20.94 -5.78
CA ALA A 154 -21.67 -19.73 -6.41
C ALA A 154 -23.16 -19.51 -6.12
N ASN A 155 -23.98 -20.57 -6.19
CA ASN A 155 -25.40 -20.50 -5.86
C ASN A 155 -25.67 -20.22 -4.37
N ASP A 156 -24.82 -20.74 -3.48
CA ASP A 156 -24.90 -20.46 -2.04
C ASP A 156 -24.62 -18.97 -1.77
N ILE A 157 -23.57 -18.40 -2.38
CA ILE A 157 -23.18 -16.98 -2.22
C ILE A 157 -24.28 -16.04 -2.74
N ILE A 158 -24.82 -16.27 -3.94
CA ILE A 158 -25.86 -15.38 -4.50
C ILE A 158 -27.20 -15.47 -3.75
N SER A 159 -27.39 -16.52 -2.95
CA SER A 159 -28.57 -16.69 -2.10
C SER A 159 -28.45 -15.96 -0.76
N THR A 160 -27.27 -15.41 -0.44
CA THR A 160 -27.06 -14.66 0.80
C THR A 160 -27.80 -13.31 0.78
N LYS A 161 -28.28 -12.89 1.95
CA LYS A 161 -28.97 -11.59 2.11
C LYS A 161 -28.11 -10.41 1.68
N ASN A 162 -26.81 -10.47 1.96
CA ASN A 162 -25.85 -9.42 1.62
C ASN A 162 -25.74 -9.26 0.10
N PHE A 163 -25.57 -10.36 -0.63
CA PHE A 163 -25.48 -10.30 -2.09
C PHE A 163 -26.79 -9.81 -2.72
N ILE A 164 -27.95 -10.28 -2.23
CA ILE A 164 -29.26 -9.82 -2.71
C ILE A 164 -29.42 -8.30 -2.51
N PHE A 165 -28.98 -7.76 -1.38
CA PHE A 165 -29.01 -6.32 -1.12
C PHE A 165 -28.10 -5.54 -2.09
N SER A 166 -26.88 -6.03 -2.34
CA SER A 166 -25.96 -5.43 -3.33
C SER A 166 -26.54 -5.46 -4.74
N MET A 167 -27.14 -6.58 -5.14
CA MET A 167 -27.81 -6.75 -6.44
C MET A 167 -28.97 -5.75 -6.60
N TYR A 168 -29.82 -5.60 -5.57
CA TYR A 168 -30.92 -4.64 -5.56
C TYR A 168 -30.41 -3.19 -5.66
N SER A 169 -29.39 -2.85 -4.87
CA SER A 169 -28.80 -1.50 -4.84
C SER A 169 -28.17 -1.10 -6.17
N SER A 170 -27.61 -2.08 -6.90
CA SER A 170 -27.04 -1.89 -8.24
C SER A 170 -28.02 -2.08 -9.40
N LYS A 171 -29.31 -2.35 -9.11
CA LYS A 171 -30.36 -2.58 -10.13
C LYS A 171 -30.04 -3.72 -11.10
N ILE A 172 -29.38 -4.78 -10.63
CA ILE A 172 -29.03 -5.97 -11.42
C ILE A 172 -30.11 -7.03 -11.20
N THR A 173 -30.40 -7.86 -12.21
CA THR A 173 -31.33 -8.99 -12.07
C THR A 173 -30.59 -10.28 -11.74
N MET A 174 -31.25 -11.19 -11.00
CA MET A 174 -30.70 -12.51 -10.69
C MET A 174 -30.40 -13.32 -11.95
N GLU A 175 -31.21 -13.18 -13.00
CA GLU A 175 -30.98 -13.81 -14.30
C GLU A 175 -29.67 -13.34 -14.93
N HIS A 176 -29.38 -12.05 -14.85
CA HIS A 176 -28.13 -11.50 -15.34
C HIS A 176 -26.94 -12.06 -14.55
N VAL A 177 -27.02 -12.08 -13.21
CA VAL A 177 -25.97 -12.65 -12.36
C VAL A 177 -25.69 -14.10 -12.72
N LYS A 178 -26.73 -14.93 -12.90
CA LYS A 178 -26.57 -16.34 -13.31
C LYS A 178 -25.86 -16.48 -14.67
N LYS A 179 -26.21 -15.65 -15.66
CA LYS A 179 -25.49 -15.63 -16.94
C LYS A 179 -24.01 -15.28 -16.79
N GLN A 180 -23.66 -14.38 -15.86
CA GLN A 180 -22.25 -14.10 -15.57
C GLN A 180 -21.56 -15.31 -14.92
N LEU A 181 -22.23 -15.99 -13.99
CA LEU A 181 -21.69 -17.20 -13.36
C LEU A 181 -21.40 -18.31 -14.37
N ASP A 182 -22.28 -18.52 -15.35
CA ASP A 182 -22.07 -19.50 -16.43
C ASP A 182 -20.76 -19.23 -17.20
N LEU A 183 -20.32 -17.96 -17.29
CA LEU A 183 -19.07 -17.56 -17.93
C LEU A 183 -17.86 -17.68 -16.99
N PHE A 184 -18.02 -17.36 -15.71
CA PHE A 184 -16.91 -17.28 -14.76
C PHE A 184 -16.58 -18.61 -14.08
N VAL A 185 -17.55 -19.47 -13.81
CA VAL A 185 -17.33 -20.78 -13.16
C VAL A 185 -16.32 -21.64 -13.96
N PRO A 186 -16.45 -21.80 -15.29
CA PRO A 186 -15.46 -22.56 -16.07
C PRO A 186 -14.07 -21.91 -16.05
N ARG A 187 -14.00 -20.58 -15.98
CA ARG A 187 -12.72 -19.83 -15.90
C ARG A 187 -12.04 -20.03 -14.55
N ILE A 188 -12.81 -20.05 -13.46
CA ILE A 188 -12.32 -20.34 -12.11
C ILE A 188 -11.75 -21.76 -12.06
N LYS A 189 -12.50 -22.75 -12.58
CA LYS A 189 -12.03 -24.14 -12.69
C LYS A 189 -10.72 -24.22 -13.49
N LYS A 190 -10.66 -23.54 -14.64
CA LYS A 190 -9.44 -23.48 -15.46
C LYS A 190 -8.27 -22.88 -14.69
N PHE A 191 -8.47 -21.76 -13.99
CA PHE A 191 -7.46 -21.12 -13.16
C PHE A 191 -6.90 -22.10 -12.10
N ILE A 192 -7.78 -22.77 -11.36
CA ILE A 192 -7.39 -23.73 -10.32
C ILE A 192 -6.61 -24.88 -10.91
N SER A 193 -7.10 -25.48 -12.00
CA SER A 193 -6.41 -26.59 -12.68
C SER A 193 -5.03 -26.21 -13.22
N THR A 194 -4.82 -24.94 -13.56
CA THR A 194 -3.57 -24.45 -14.16
C THR A 194 -2.53 -24.10 -13.10
N TYR A 195 -2.95 -23.46 -12.01
CA TYR A 195 -2.03 -22.82 -11.06
C TYR A 195 -2.00 -23.45 -9.68
N ILE A 196 -2.98 -24.28 -9.33
CA ILE A 196 -3.07 -24.91 -8.01
C ILE A 196 -2.75 -26.40 -8.16
N PRO A 197 -1.53 -26.84 -7.76
CA PRO A 197 -1.13 -28.24 -7.90
C PRO A 197 -2.10 -29.15 -7.13
N PRO A 198 -2.38 -30.37 -7.63
CA PRO A 198 -3.17 -31.35 -6.89
C PRO A 198 -2.48 -31.64 -5.55
N ILE A 199 -3.28 -31.70 -4.49
CA ILE A 199 -2.79 -32.07 -3.16
C ILE A 199 -2.61 -33.58 -3.21
N GLY A 200 -1.36 -34.03 -3.14
CA GLY A 200 -1.01 -35.43 -2.88
C GLY A 200 -1.23 -35.80 -1.42
#